data_AF-A0A6J2A9D0-F1
#
_entry.id   AF-A0A6J2A9D0-F1
#
_cell.length_a   1.000
_cell.length_b   1.000
_cell.length_c   1.000
_cell.angle_alpha   90.00
_cell.angle_beta   90.00
_cell.angle_gamma   90.00
#
_symmetry.space_group_name_H-M   'P 1'
#
loop_
_entity.id
_entity.type
_entity.pdbx_description
1 polymer ?
#
loop_
_entity_poly.entity_id
_entity_poly.type
_entity_poly.pdbx_seq_one_letter_code
_entity_poly.pdbx_strand_id
1 'polypeptide(L)'
;MAASFPLPVTQDLSTLRAKLQGLLQFLREALSISSAHTVDFYTESVWKQLVDLPPETVLGVLRRSAAEAEARSPEARLLVEAEMGSGIANFPQIFCETSQKLVSVEAFALAVRYYSVQNLGICTPFEQLLTALRGNQKQRTGENVKPDEFMNLKKSHEVQVMSELISSIADYCGIKQVREFVRIFSDLLLFCSDRHVGKIYSKSSSFLDYARKSLKKLGLDESKLPEKVIMDYYEKYKPRMNELEAFNMLKVVLAPCIETLILLDRLCYLKEQENIAWSALVKLFDPVKSPRCYAIIALKKQQ
;
A
#
# COMPACT_ATOMS: atom_id res chain seq x y z
N MET A 1 -28.70 28.84 -10.86
CA MET A 1 -27.79 27.85 -10.29
C MET A 1 -27.33 26.95 -11.42
N ALA A 2 -26.03 26.76 -11.62
CA ALA A 2 -25.57 25.80 -12.62
C ALA A 2 -26.09 24.42 -12.21
N ALA A 3 -26.67 23.67 -13.15
CA ALA A 3 -27.14 22.32 -12.88
C ALA A 3 -25.93 21.48 -12.42
N SER A 4 -25.91 21.08 -11.16
CA SER A 4 -24.91 20.17 -10.62
C SER A 4 -25.13 18.81 -11.29
N PHE A 5 -24.11 18.32 -11.99
CA PHE A 5 -24.16 16.98 -12.55
C PHE A 5 -24.10 15.96 -11.41
N PRO A 6 -24.81 14.82 -11.52
CA PRO A 6 -24.77 13.80 -10.50
C PRO A 6 -23.34 13.26 -10.38
N LEU A 7 -22.87 13.16 -9.13
CA LEU A 7 -21.57 12.57 -8.84
C LEU A 7 -21.55 11.08 -9.24
N PRO A 8 -20.36 10.50 -9.50
CA PRO A 8 -20.26 9.10 -9.88
C PRO A 8 -20.90 8.18 -8.84
N VAL A 9 -21.58 7.14 -9.32
CA VAL A 9 -22.13 6.09 -8.45
C VAL A 9 -20.96 5.40 -7.77
N THR A 10 -20.99 5.36 -6.44
CA THR A 10 -19.96 4.70 -5.62
C THR A 10 -20.55 3.42 -5.03
N GLN A 11 -19.68 2.48 -4.66
CA GLN A 11 -20.13 1.24 -4.05
C GLN A 11 -20.91 1.51 -2.77
N ASP A 12 -21.98 0.74 -2.57
CA ASP A 12 -22.79 0.83 -1.36
C ASP A 12 -22.03 0.27 -0.15
N LEU A 13 -22.49 0.63 1.04
CA LEU A 13 -21.84 0.26 2.29
C LEU A 13 -21.84 -1.26 2.55
N SER A 14 -22.86 -1.99 2.07
CA SER A 14 -22.92 -3.45 2.27
C SER A 14 -21.87 -4.17 1.43
N THR A 15 -21.70 -3.76 0.17
CA THR A 15 -20.64 -4.28 -0.72
C THR A 15 -19.25 -3.99 -0.16
N LEU A 16 -19.02 -2.77 0.33
CA LEU A 16 -17.73 -2.40 0.92
C LEU A 16 -17.42 -3.21 2.18
N ARG A 17 -18.42 -3.44 3.04
CA ARG A 17 -18.27 -4.29 4.24
C ARG A 17 -17.98 -5.74 3.89
N ALA A 18 -18.64 -6.31 2.88
CA ALA A 18 -18.37 -7.67 2.42
C ALA A 18 -16.92 -7.82 1.92
N LYS A 19 -16.43 -6.85 1.14
CA LYS A 19 -15.03 -6.81 0.69
C LYS A 19 -14.04 -6.67 1.83
N LEU A 20 -14.35 -5.78 2.79
CA LEU A 20 -13.54 -5.59 4.00
C LEU A 20 -13.47 -6.86 4.85
N GLN A 21 -14.58 -7.59 5.00
CA GLN A 21 -14.62 -8.86 5.72
C GLN A 21 -13.76 -9.93 5.04
N GLY A 22 -13.84 -10.07 3.72
CA GLY A 22 -12.98 -10.99 2.97
C GLY A 22 -11.50 -10.65 3.13
N LEU A 23 -11.16 -9.36 3.03
CA LEU A 23 -9.79 -8.87 3.24
C LEU A 23 -9.29 -9.15 4.66
N LEU A 24 -10.12 -8.91 5.68
CA LEU A 24 -9.78 -9.18 7.08
C LEU A 24 -9.56 -10.68 7.32
N GLN A 25 -10.37 -11.55 6.73
CA GLN A 25 -10.18 -12.98 6.84
C GLN A 25 -8.83 -13.41 6.26
N PHE A 26 -8.51 -12.96 5.04
CA PHE A 26 -7.22 -13.23 4.42
C PHE A 26 -6.04 -12.69 5.24
N LEU A 27 -6.13 -11.43 5.70
CA LEU A 27 -5.06 -10.79 6.46
C LEU A 27 -4.87 -11.40 7.84
N ARG A 28 -5.90 -11.97 8.48
CA ARG A 28 -5.76 -12.68 9.77
C ARG A 28 -4.83 -13.88 9.64
N GLU A 29 -4.97 -14.65 8.57
CA GLU A 29 -4.12 -15.81 8.29
C GLU A 29 -2.71 -15.37 7.87
N ALA A 30 -2.60 -14.29 7.08
CA ALA A 30 -1.32 -13.73 6.66
C ALA A 30 -0.61 -12.85 7.71
N LEU A 31 -1.25 -12.59 8.87
CA LEU A 31 -0.77 -11.61 9.85
C LEU A 31 0.60 -11.99 10.40
N SER A 32 0.80 -13.28 10.69
CA SER A 32 2.05 -13.85 11.22
C SER A 32 3.25 -13.57 10.30
N ILE A 33 3.04 -13.60 8.98
CA ILE A 33 4.05 -13.26 7.99
C ILE A 33 4.36 -11.75 8.04
N SER A 34 3.33 -10.91 8.16
CA SER A 34 3.49 -9.45 8.17
C SER A 34 4.14 -8.91 9.45
N SER A 35 3.85 -9.50 10.61
CA SER A 35 4.20 -8.96 11.92
C SER A 35 5.58 -9.40 12.43
N ALA A 36 6.12 -10.50 11.93
CA ALA A 36 7.38 -11.05 12.44
C ALA A 36 8.55 -10.07 12.24
N HIS A 37 9.36 -9.81 13.25
CA HIS A 37 10.53 -8.96 13.07
C HIS A 37 11.70 -9.74 12.43
N THR A 38 12.64 -9.04 11.77
CA THR A 38 13.82 -9.68 11.16
C THR A 38 14.73 -10.33 12.19
N VAL A 39 14.69 -9.87 13.45
CA VAL A 39 15.41 -10.52 14.55
C VAL A 39 14.78 -11.88 14.86
N ASP A 40 13.46 -11.89 15.10
CA ASP A 40 12.67 -13.10 15.36
C ASP A 40 12.87 -14.13 14.26
N PHE A 41 12.97 -13.69 13.00
CA PHE A 41 13.25 -14.55 11.85
C PHE A 41 14.49 -15.44 12.04
N TYR A 42 15.58 -14.87 12.55
CA TYR A 42 16.81 -15.60 12.80
C TYR A 42 16.79 -16.36 14.12
N THR A 43 16.25 -15.77 15.19
CA THR A 43 16.29 -16.34 16.54
C THR A 43 15.27 -17.45 16.76
N GLU A 44 14.08 -17.34 16.16
CA GLU A 44 12.96 -18.26 16.36
C GLU A 44 12.73 -19.18 15.17
N SER A 45 13.55 -19.08 14.12
CA SER A 45 13.40 -19.87 12.89
C SER A 45 12.02 -19.72 12.24
N VAL A 46 11.50 -18.48 12.22
CA VAL A 46 10.16 -18.12 11.72
C VAL A 46 9.85 -18.72 10.34
N TRP A 47 10.84 -18.79 9.44
CA TRP A 47 10.67 -19.43 8.13
C TRP A 47 10.05 -20.83 8.24
N LYS A 48 10.63 -21.71 9.08
CA LYS A 48 10.17 -23.10 9.26
C LYS A 48 8.80 -23.19 9.92
N GLN A 49 8.43 -22.15 10.68
CA GLN A 49 7.16 -22.08 11.38
C GLN A 49 6.02 -21.62 10.47
N LEU A 50 6.30 -20.73 9.51
CA LEU A 50 5.28 -20.04 8.73
C LEU A 50 5.20 -20.48 7.26
N VAL A 51 6.25 -21.09 6.71
CA VAL A 51 6.33 -21.43 5.29
C VAL A 51 6.70 -22.90 5.12
N ASP A 52 5.90 -23.65 4.38
CA ASP A 52 6.13 -25.08 4.09
C ASP A 52 6.59 -25.29 2.63
N LEU A 53 7.41 -24.37 2.14
CA LEU A 53 7.87 -24.32 0.75
C LEU A 53 9.36 -23.93 0.68
N PRO A 54 10.11 -24.40 -0.34
CA PRO A 54 11.46 -23.94 -0.59
C PRO A 54 11.51 -22.43 -0.90
N PRO A 55 12.51 -21.69 -0.39
CA PRO A 55 12.60 -20.25 -0.63
C PRO A 55 12.75 -19.90 -2.12
N GLU A 56 13.39 -20.77 -2.91
CA GLU A 56 13.55 -20.61 -4.36
C GLU A 56 12.19 -20.65 -5.08
N THR A 57 11.29 -21.54 -4.65
CA THR A 57 9.93 -21.64 -5.18
C THR A 57 9.15 -20.37 -4.87
N VAL A 58 9.19 -19.90 -3.63
CA VAL A 58 8.53 -18.67 -3.19
C VAL A 58 9.03 -17.48 -4.02
N LEU A 59 10.34 -17.29 -4.12
CA LEU A 59 10.95 -16.22 -4.91
C LEU A 59 10.57 -16.31 -6.39
N GLY A 60 10.60 -17.51 -6.97
CA GLY A 60 10.26 -17.73 -8.37
C GLY A 60 8.82 -17.32 -8.70
N VAL A 61 7.86 -17.73 -7.86
CA VAL A 61 6.44 -17.39 -8.03
C VAL A 61 6.20 -15.90 -7.85
N LEU A 62 6.73 -15.29 -6.78
CA LEU A 62 6.52 -13.87 -6.50
C LEU A 62 7.15 -12.97 -7.57
N ARG A 63 8.35 -13.29 -8.06
CA ARG A 63 9.00 -12.55 -9.16
C ARG A 63 8.21 -12.67 -10.46
N ARG A 64 7.72 -13.88 -10.79
CA ARG A 64 6.86 -14.09 -11.97
C ARG A 64 5.57 -13.30 -11.85
N SER A 65 4.90 -13.36 -10.71
CA SER A 65 3.66 -12.62 -10.46
C SER A 65 3.87 -11.10 -10.55
N ALA A 66 5.01 -10.58 -10.11
CA ALA A 66 5.36 -9.17 -10.24
C ALA A 66 5.54 -8.78 -11.72
N ALA A 67 6.29 -9.57 -12.50
CA ALA A 67 6.47 -9.34 -13.94
C ALA A 67 5.15 -9.40 -14.71
N GLU A 68 4.26 -10.34 -14.38
CA GLU A 68 2.93 -10.42 -14.98
C GLU A 68 2.05 -9.20 -14.66
N ALA A 69 2.16 -8.64 -13.45
CA ALA A 69 1.41 -7.45 -13.07
C ALA A 69 1.86 -6.21 -13.87
N GLU A 70 3.14 -6.13 -14.20
CA GLU A 70 3.73 -5.06 -15.02
C GLU A 70 3.35 -5.20 -16.50
N ALA A 71 3.28 -6.43 -17.03
CA ALA A 71 3.03 -6.70 -18.45
C ALA A 71 1.56 -6.58 -18.89
N ARG A 72 0.59 -6.66 -17.97
CA ARG A 72 -0.85 -6.69 -18.33
C ARG A 72 -1.40 -5.32 -18.74
N SER A 73 -2.12 -5.28 -19.86
CA SER A 73 -2.88 -4.09 -20.32
C SER A 73 -4.03 -3.74 -19.35
N PRO A 74 -4.53 -2.48 -19.37
CA PRO A 74 -5.67 -2.06 -18.56
C PRO A 74 -6.95 -2.89 -18.80
N GLU A 75 -7.18 -3.39 -20.02
CA GLU A 75 -8.38 -4.16 -20.37
C GLU A 75 -8.37 -5.58 -19.76
N ALA A 76 -7.19 -6.21 -19.66
CA ALA A 76 -7.05 -7.51 -19.01
C ALA A 76 -7.27 -7.44 -17.48
N ARG A 77 -7.18 -6.25 -16.88
CA ARG A 77 -7.46 -6.02 -15.45
C ARG A 77 -8.97 -6.02 -15.17
N LEU A 78 -9.76 -5.43 -16.06
CA LEU A 78 -11.24 -5.37 -15.98
C LEU A 78 -11.89 -6.77 -16.09
N LEU A 79 -11.29 -7.70 -16.85
CA LEU A 79 -11.82 -9.07 -16.97
C LEU A 79 -11.67 -9.88 -15.66
N VAL A 80 -10.57 -9.69 -14.94
CA VAL A 80 -10.35 -10.33 -13.62
C VAL A 80 -11.31 -9.75 -12.57
N GLU A 81 -11.64 -8.47 -12.68
CA GLU A 81 -12.66 -7.81 -11.82
C GLU A 81 -14.07 -8.39 -12.04
N ALA A 82 -14.38 -8.84 -13.27
CA ALA A 82 -15.67 -9.44 -13.63
C ALA A 82 -15.77 -10.92 -13.25
N GLU A 83 -14.68 -11.69 -13.33
CA GLU A 83 -14.67 -13.13 -13.01
C GLU A 83 -14.75 -13.43 -11.50
N MET A 84 -14.29 -12.49 -10.64
CA MET A 84 -14.29 -12.65 -9.17
C MET A 84 -15.39 -11.81 -8.50
N GLY A 85 -16.57 -11.82 -9.11
CA GLY A 85 -17.72 -11.02 -8.72
C GLY A 85 -18.40 -11.43 -7.40
N SER A 86 -18.60 -10.42 -6.54
CA SER A 86 -19.64 -10.29 -5.48
C SER A 86 -19.61 -11.18 -4.23
N GLY A 87 -18.71 -12.16 -4.11
CA GLY A 87 -18.62 -13.04 -2.93
C GLY A 87 -17.29 -12.95 -2.19
N ILE A 88 -17.24 -13.53 -0.98
CA ILE A 88 -15.97 -13.90 -0.33
C ILE A 88 -15.21 -14.75 -1.34
N ALA A 89 -14.11 -14.23 -1.87
CA ALA A 89 -13.32 -14.95 -2.85
C ALA A 89 -12.75 -16.22 -2.20
N ASN A 90 -13.27 -17.38 -2.62
CA ASN A 90 -12.77 -18.68 -2.19
C ASN A 90 -11.48 -18.97 -2.96
N PHE A 91 -10.36 -18.53 -2.41
CA PHE A 91 -9.05 -18.92 -2.92
C PHE A 91 -8.81 -20.41 -2.64
N PRO A 92 -8.04 -21.10 -3.49
CA PRO A 92 -7.48 -22.40 -3.13
C PRO A 92 -6.76 -22.31 -1.78
N GLN A 93 -6.66 -23.43 -1.06
CA GLN A 93 -6.06 -23.46 0.27
C GLN A 93 -4.66 -22.80 0.29
N ILE A 94 -4.61 -21.56 0.79
CA ILE A 94 -3.38 -20.74 0.86
C ILE A 94 -2.53 -21.21 2.03
N PHE A 95 -3.19 -21.37 3.18
CA PHE A 95 -2.60 -21.79 4.43
C PHE A 95 -3.12 -23.17 4.84
N CYS A 96 -2.25 -23.97 5.44
CA CYS A 96 -2.63 -25.25 6.02
C CYS A 96 -3.55 -25.03 7.23
N GLU A 97 -4.71 -25.69 7.28
CA GLU A 97 -5.68 -25.51 8.37
C GLU A 97 -5.10 -25.84 9.75
N THR A 98 -4.30 -26.89 9.86
CA THR A 98 -3.75 -27.38 11.13
C THR A 98 -2.50 -26.62 11.56
N SER A 99 -1.58 -26.36 10.62
CA SER A 99 -0.28 -25.77 10.93
C SER A 99 -0.20 -24.26 10.70
N GLN A 100 -1.20 -23.67 10.03
CA GLN A 100 -1.23 -22.26 9.59
C GLN A 100 -0.03 -21.86 8.70
N LYS A 101 0.71 -22.84 8.17
CA LYS A 101 1.81 -22.61 7.26
C LYS A 101 1.31 -22.26 5.87
N LEU A 102 2.04 -21.37 5.20
CA LEU A 102 1.86 -21.09 3.79
C LEU A 102 2.22 -22.34 2.97
N VAL A 103 1.21 -22.89 2.27
CA VAL A 103 1.33 -24.09 1.43
C VAL A 103 1.17 -23.80 -0.06
N SER A 104 0.55 -22.67 -0.44
CA SER A 104 0.43 -22.25 -1.84
C SER A 104 0.78 -20.77 -2.03
N VAL A 105 1.93 -20.50 -2.64
CA VAL A 105 2.38 -19.13 -2.93
C VAL A 105 1.64 -18.55 -4.13
N GLU A 106 1.22 -19.39 -5.07
CA GLU A 106 0.41 -18.98 -6.23
C GLU A 106 -0.96 -18.47 -5.76
N ALA A 107 -1.66 -19.24 -4.92
CA ALA A 107 -2.94 -18.83 -4.36
C ALA A 107 -2.78 -17.58 -3.47
N PHE A 108 -1.69 -17.50 -2.70
CA PHE A 108 -1.32 -16.31 -1.94
C PHE A 108 -1.13 -15.07 -2.82
N ALA A 109 -0.32 -15.18 -3.88
CA ALA A 109 -0.05 -14.07 -4.80
C ALA A 109 -1.33 -13.61 -5.53
N LEU A 110 -2.21 -14.56 -5.89
CA LEU A 110 -3.52 -14.26 -6.47
C LEU A 110 -4.43 -13.53 -5.48
N ALA A 111 -4.48 -13.97 -4.21
CA ALA A 111 -5.26 -13.33 -3.16
C ALA A 111 -4.76 -11.92 -2.87
N VAL A 112 -3.44 -11.74 -2.74
CA VAL A 112 -2.80 -10.44 -2.60
C VAL A 112 -3.18 -9.51 -3.77
N ARG A 113 -3.10 -10.02 -4.99
CA ARG A 113 -3.42 -9.23 -6.19
C ARG A 113 -4.89 -8.82 -6.19
N TYR A 114 -5.80 -9.74 -5.89
CA TYR A 114 -7.24 -9.49 -5.81
C TYR A 114 -7.58 -8.42 -4.77
N TYR A 115 -7.02 -8.56 -3.57
CA TYR A 115 -7.27 -7.66 -2.44
C TYR A 115 -6.52 -6.34 -2.50
N SER A 116 -5.72 -6.10 -3.54
CA SER A 116 -5.09 -4.80 -3.75
C SER A 116 -6.10 -3.76 -4.23
N VAL A 117 -5.91 -2.50 -3.81
CA VAL A 117 -6.77 -1.35 -4.17
C VAL A 117 -7.05 -1.26 -5.67
N GLN A 118 -6.07 -1.64 -6.50
CA GLN A 118 -6.16 -1.57 -7.97
C GLN A 118 -7.16 -2.55 -8.56
N ASN A 119 -7.32 -3.73 -7.97
CA ASN A 119 -8.12 -4.82 -8.54
C ASN A 119 -9.38 -5.12 -7.72
N LEU A 120 -9.52 -4.51 -6.54
CA LEU A 120 -10.70 -4.69 -5.70
C LEU A 120 -11.94 -3.98 -6.28
N GLY A 121 -11.79 -3.21 -7.36
CA GLY A 121 -12.89 -2.57 -8.08
C GLY A 121 -13.64 -1.49 -7.28
N ILE A 122 -13.02 -0.93 -6.24
CA ILE A 122 -13.62 0.10 -5.36
C ILE A 122 -13.26 1.54 -5.76
N CYS A 123 -12.27 1.70 -6.65
CA CYS A 123 -11.76 3.01 -7.05
C CYS A 123 -12.65 3.65 -8.12
N THR A 124 -13.02 4.91 -7.91
CA THR A 124 -13.61 5.76 -8.93
C THR A 124 -12.49 6.34 -9.81
N PRO A 125 -12.58 6.21 -11.16
CA PRO A 125 -11.64 6.85 -12.07
C PRO A 125 -11.66 8.38 -11.91
N PHE A 126 -10.47 8.99 -11.89
CA PHE A 126 -10.33 10.44 -11.73
C PHE A 126 -11.05 11.24 -12.83
N GLU A 127 -10.97 10.78 -14.08
CA GLU A 127 -11.65 11.43 -15.22
C GLU A 127 -13.18 11.46 -15.05
N GLN A 128 -13.77 10.39 -14.51
CA GLN A 128 -15.20 10.31 -14.25
C GLN A 128 -15.62 11.32 -13.18
N LEU A 129 -14.81 11.46 -12.14
CA LEU A 129 -15.02 12.47 -11.11
C LEU A 129 -14.86 13.89 -11.66
N LEU A 130 -13.79 14.18 -12.40
CA LEU A 130 -13.57 15.50 -12.99
C LEU A 130 -14.71 15.92 -13.91
N THR A 131 -15.20 14.99 -14.74
CA THR A 131 -16.35 15.22 -15.62
C THR A 131 -17.60 15.61 -14.81
N ALA A 132 -17.87 14.90 -13.71
CA ALA A 132 -18.99 15.22 -12.84
C ALA A 132 -18.83 16.57 -12.12
N LEU A 133 -17.62 16.89 -11.64
CA LEU A 133 -17.34 18.15 -10.94
C LEU A 133 -17.41 19.38 -11.88
N ARG A 134 -16.96 19.24 -13.13
CA ARG A 134 -16.90 20.33 -14.12
C ARG A 134 -18.18 20.52 -14.91
N GLY A 135 -18.97 19.45 -15.07
CA GLY A 135 -20.14 19.46 -15.93
C GLY A 135 -19.81 19.81 -17.39
N ASN A 136 -20.59 20.70 -18.00
CA ASN A 136 -20.41 21.16 -19.38
C ASN A 136 -19.35 22.27 -19.55
N GLN A 137 -18.62 22.66 -18.50
CA GLN A 137 -17.54 23.61 -18.66
C GLN A 137 -16.41 22.95 -19.45
N LYS A 138 -16.25 23.34 -20.72
CA LYS A 138 -15.05 23.07 -21.51
C LYS A 138 -13.83 23.42 -20.64
N GLN A 139 -12.78 22.60 -20.70
CA GLN A 139 -11.49 22.91 -20.08
C GLN A 139 -11.25 24.42 -20.11
N ARG A 140 -11.03 25.06 -18.96
CA ARG A 140 -10.40 26.38 -18.96
C ARG A 140 -8.99 26.17 -19.51
N THR A 141 -8.85 26.21 -20.83
CA THR A 141 -7.57 26.29 -21.55
C THR A 141 -6.98 27.70 -21.42
N GLY A 142 -7.16 28.35 -20.27
CA GLY A 142 -6.68 29.69 -19.96
C GLY A 142 -5.97 29.63 -18.63
N GLU A 143 -4.65 29.81 -18.67
CA GLU A 143 -3.70 29.74 -17.55
C GLU A 143 -3.48 28.32 -17.01
N ASN A 144 -2.87 27.46 -17.83
CA ASN A 144 -1.91 26.51 -17.26
C ASN A 144 -0.88 27.36 -16.50
N VAL A 145 -0.96 27.36 -15.17
CA VAL A 145 0.16 27.79 -14.33
C VAL A 145 1.30 26.88 -14.76
N LYS A 146 2.18 27.38 -15.63
CA LYS A 146 3.39 26.64 -15.98
C LYS A 146 4.10 26.44 -14.65
N PRO A 147 4.28 25.20 -14.19
CA PRO A 147 5.08 24.98 -13.01
C PRO A 147 6.46 25.54 -13.35
N ASP A 148 6.91 26.56 -12.60
CA ASP A 148 8.28 27.04 -12.70
C ASP A 148 9.23 25.82 -12.65
N GLU A 149 10.32 25.85 -13.41
CA GLU A 149 11.38 24.82 -13.42
C GLU A 149 12.00 24.53 -12.03
N PHE A 150 11.52 25.21 -10.99
CA PHE A 150 11.88 25.05 -9.59
C PHE A 150 11.55 23.67 -9.00
N MET A 151 10.63 22.89 -9.59
CA MET A 151 10.21 21.59 -9.03
C MET A 151 10.47 20.40 -9.96
N ASN A 152 10.91 19.27 -9.38
CA ASN A 152 11.02 17.99 -10.09
C ASN A 152 9.66 17.55 -10.68
N LEU A 153 9.67 16.89 -11.84
CA LEU A 153 8.51 16.39 -12.59
C LEU A 153 7.45 15.72 -11.71
N LYS A 154 7.86 14.91 -10.73
CA LYS A 154 6.91 14.27 -9.80
C LYS A 154 6.11 15.29 -8.99
N LYS A 155 6.79 16.26 -8.37
CA LYS A 155 6.14 17.28 -7.54
C LYS A 155 5.26 18.18 -8.40
N SER A 156 5.74 18.54 -9.58
CA SER A 156 4.98 19.31 -10.56
C SER A 156 3.68 18.59 -10.97
N HIS A 157 3.75 17.30 -11.30
CA HIS A 157 2.57 16.49 -11.61
C HIS A 157 1.57 16.39 -10.45
N GLU A 158 2.05 16.14 -9.22
CA GLU A 158 1.19 16.10 -8.02
C GLU A 158 0.48 17.44 -7.80
N VAL A 159 1.22 18.56 -7.89
CA VAL A 159 0.68 19.91 -7.71
C VAL A 159 -0.35 20.24 -8.79
N GLN A 160 -0.07 19.90 -10.04
CA GLN A 160 -0.98 20.17 -11.16
C GLN A 160 -2.31 19.43 -10.99
N VAL A 161 -2.26 18.11 -10.75
CA VAL A 161 -3.46 17.29 -10.57
C VAL A 161 -4.25 17.71 -9.33
N MET A 162 -3.57 18.01 -8.22
CA MET A 162 -4.23 18.49 -7.00
C MET A 162 -4.87 19.86 -7.19
N SER A 163 -4.19 20.80 -7.84
CA SER A 163 -4.73 22.13 -8.16
C SER A 163 -5.98 22.00 -9.02
N GLU A 164 -5.93 21.15 -10.04
CA GLU A 164 -7.03 20.88 -10.95
C GLU A 164 -8.27 20.33 -10.23
N LEU A 165 -8.06 19.36 -9.33
CA LEU A 165 -9.11 18.81 -8.49
C LEU A 165 -9.70 19.87 -7.55
N ILE A 166 -8.84 20.64 -6.87
CA ILE A 166 -9.26 21.67 -5.91
C ILE A 166 -10.10 22.74 -6.59
N SER A 167 -9.66 23.24 -7.75
CA SER A 167 -10.44 24.19 -8.54
C SER A 167 -11.80 23.61 -8.94
N SER A 168 -11.82 22.36 -9.40
CA SER A 168 -13.07 21.70 -9.81
C SER A 168 -14.04 21.50 -8.63
N ILE A 169 -13.55 21.15 -7.44
CA ILE A 169 -14.36 21.04 -6.21
C ILE A 169 -14.86 22.42 -5.76
N ALA A 170 -14.01 23.45 -5.80
CA ALA A 170 -14.36 24.80 -5.41
C ALA A 170 -15.49 25.36 -6.29
N ASP A 171 -15.37 25.17 -7.61
CA ASP A 171 -16.40 25.54 -8.58
C ASP A 171 -17.70 24.76 -8.35
N TYR A 172 -17.63 23.43 -8.14
CA TYR A 172 -18.80 22.59 -7.87
C TYR A 172 -19.55 22.98 -6.59
N CYS A 173 -18.82 23.29 -5.52
CA CYS A 173 -19.40 23.68 -4.25
C CYS A 173 -19.77 25.17 -4.15
N GLY A 174 -19.43 25.99 -5.17
CA GLY A 174 -19.63 27.44 -5.12
C GLY A 174 -18.77 28.16 -4.07
N ILE A 175 -17.63 27.58 -3.70
CA ILE A 175 -16.77 28.06 -2.62
C ILE A 175 -15.67 28.95 -3.19
N LYS A 176 -15.52 30.16 -2.66
CA LYS A 176 -14.47 31.11 -3.07
C LYS A 176 -13.11 30.87 -2.41
N GLN A 177 -13.05 30.14 -1.29
CA GLN A 177 -11.83 29.85 -0.53
C GLN A 177 -11.84 28.46 0.10
N VAL A 178 -10.78 27.67 -0.13
CA VAL A 178 -10.57 26.37 0.49
C VAL A 178 -9.80 26.55 1.79
N ARG A 179 -10.39 26.17 2.94
CA ARG A 179 -9.85 26.48 4.27
C ARG A 179 -8.74 25.55 4.75
N GLU A 180 -8.78 24.24 4.43
CA GLU A 180 -7.81 23.31 5.01
C GLU A 180 -7.62 22.03 4.18
N PHE A 181 -6.38 21.62 4.00
CA PHE A 181 -5.98 20.34 3.38
C PHE A 181 -5.02 19.62 4.34
N VAL A 182 -5.53 18.65 5.09
CA VAL A 182 -4.72 17.93 6.09
C VAL A 182 -4.15 16.65 5.47
N ARG A 183 -2.83 16.58 5.38
CA ARG A 183 -2.12 15.34 5.01
C ARG A 183 -1.98 14.45 6.24
N ILE A 184 -2.91 13.52 6.44
CA ILE A 184 -2.81 12.49 7.50
C ILE A 184 -1.88 11.39 7.00
N PHE A 185 -0.58 11.52 7.26
CA PHE A 185 0.39 10.42 7.05
C PHE A 185 1.44 10.32 8.16
N SER A 186 1.34 11.15 9.20
CA SER A 186 2.43 11.31 10.18
C SER A 186 2.25 10.50 11.46
N ASP A 187 1.01 10.21 11.89
CA ASP A 187 0.79 9.89 13.31
C ASP A 187 0.74 8.40 13.64
N LEU A 188 0.76 7.51 12.64
CA LEU A 188 0.69 6.07 12.86
C LEU A 188 2.04 5.38 13.09
N LEU A 189 3.15 6.13 13.08
CA LEU A 189 4.52 5.57 13.22
C LEU A 189 5.26 6.05 14.47
N LEU A 190 4.60 6.75 15.39
CA LEU A 190 5.23 7.25 16.61
C LEU A 190 5.24 6.19 17.73
N PHE A 191 5.88 5.05 17.46
CA PHE A 191 6.38 4.16 18.50
C PHE A 191 7.74 3.65 18.04
N CYS A 192 8.78 4.45 18.28
CA CYS A 192 10.16 4.00 18.13
C CYS A 192 10.87 4.27 19.43
N SER A 193 11.18 3.18 20.15
CA SER A 193 12.09 3.17 21.30
C SER A 193 13.35 4.00 21.03
N ASP A 194 13.82 4.67 22.06
CA ASP A 194 14.89 5.68 22.07
C ASP A 194 16.30 5.18 21.66
N ARG A 195 16.43 3.90 21.27
CA ARG A 195 17.69 3.30 20.80
C ARG A 195 17.43 2.36 19.62
N HIS A 196 17.43 2.93 18.42
CA HIS A 196 17.22 2.16 17.19
C HIS A 196 18.55 1.79 16.51
N VAL A 197 18.81 0.48 16.38
CA VAL A 197 19.84 -0.07 15.50
C VAL A 197 19.27 -0.11 14.08
N GLY A 198 19.87 0.66 13.17
CA GLY A 198 19.30 1.00 11.87
C GLY A 198 19.54 2.48 11.53
N LYS A 199 19.44 2.85 10.25
CA LYS A 199 19.80 4.20 9.74
C LYS A 199 21.18 4.66 10.21
N ILE A 200 22.20 3.83 10.01
CA ILE A 200 23.59 4.29 10.14
C ILE A 200 23.84 5.14 8.89
N TYR A 201 23.86 6.46 9.05
CA TYR A 201 24.00 7.41 7.94
C TYR A 201 25.32 7.25 7.18
N SER A 202 26.34 6.64 7.80
CA SER A 202 27.58 6.25 7.14
C SER A 202 27.44 4.88 6.47
N LYS A 203 27.78 4.81 5.18
CA LYS A 203 27.90 3.54 4.45
C LYS A 203 28.89 2.63 5.20
N SER A 204 28.56 1.35 5.30
CA SER A 204 29.47 0.33 5.84
C SER A 204 30.01 -0.51 4.71
N SER A 205 31.32 -0.81 4.72
CA SER A 205 31.98 -1.56 3.63
C SER A 205 31.89 -3.07 3.81
N SER A 206 31.66 -3.54 5.04
CA SER A 206 31.53 -4.96 5.38
C SER A 206 30.58 -5.17 6.57
N PHE A 207 30.18 -6.42 6.81
CA PHE A 207 29.39 -6.78 7.99
C PHE A 207 30.14 -6.47 9.31
N LEU A 208 31.46 -6.68 9.32
CA LEU A 208 32.32 -6.34 10.44
C LEU A 208 32.27 -4.85 10.76
N ASP A 209 32.48 -4.01 9.74
CA ASP A 209 32.44 -2.55 9.86
C ASP A 209 31.05 -2.06 10.33
N TYR A 210 29.98 -2.65 9.79
CA TYR A 210 28.62 -2.39 10.23
C TYR A 210 28.40 -2.75 11.71
N ALA A 211 28.87 -3.91 12.16
CA ALA A 211 28.74 -4.35 13.54
C ALA A 211 29.48 -3.41 14.51
N ARG A 212 30.71 -3.02 14.18
CA ARG A 212 31.51 -2.06 14.97
C ARG A 212 30.81 -0.71 15.08
N LYS A 213 30.36 -0.14 13.96
CA LYS A 213 29.59 1.13 13.92
C LYS A 213 28.30 1.05 14.74
N SER A 214 27.62 -0.10 14.71
CA SER A 214 26.40 -0.33 15.48
C SER A 214 26.67 -0.36 16.99
N LEU A 215 27.73 -1.05 17.43
CA LEU A 215 28.15 -1.08 18.84
C LEU A 215 28.49 0.33 19.35
N LYS A 216 29.25 1.09 18.56
CA LYS A 216 29.57 2.49 18.87
C LYS A 216 28.32 3.35 19.04
N LYS A 217 27.35 3.22 18.14
CA LYS A 217 26.07 3.95 18.20
C LYS A 217 25.27 3.60 19.46
N LEU A 218 25.37 2.36 19.94
CA LEU A 218 24.70 1.90 21.15
C LEU A 218 25.45 2.28 22.45
N GLY A 219 26.63 2.89 22.35
CA GLY A 219 27.49 3.17 23.50
C GLY A 219 28.10 1.92 24.13
N LEU A 220 28.21 0.84 23.35
CA LEU A 220 28.81 -0.43 23.78
C LEU A 220 30.29 -0.48 23.43
N ASP A 221 31.06 -1.16 24.28
CA ASP A 221 32.50 -1.32 24.11
C ASP A 221 32.82 -2.30 22.96
N GLU A 222 33.41 -1.77 21.89
CA GLU A 222 33.81 -2.55 20.72
C GLU A 222 34.85 -3.61 21.07
N SER A 223 35.76 -3.35 22.01
CA SER A 223 36.87 -4.26 22.33
C SER A 223 36.41 -5.59 22.93
N LYS A 224 35.21 -5.63 23.52
CA LYS A 224 34.63 -6.83 24.14
C LYS A 224 34.13 -7.87 23.15
N LEU A 225 33.97 -7.51 21.87
CA LEU A 225 33.50 -8.42 20.84
C LEU A 225 34.63 -8.70 19.84
N PRO A 226 35.28 -9.87 19.89
CA PRO A 226 36.33 -10.24 18.93
C PRO A 226 35.78 -10.34 17.50
N GLU A 227 36.59 -9.96 16.52
CA GLU A 227 36.25 -10.05 15.09
C GLU A 227 35.82 -11.47 14.68
N LYS A 228 36.53 -12.48 15.18
CA LYS A 228 36.19 -13.89 14.93
C LYS A 228 34.73 -14.18 15.29
N VAL A 229 34.26 -13.73 16.46
CA VAL A 229 32.88 -13.95 16.91
C VAL A 229 31.88 -13.29 15.95
N ILE A 230 32.15 -12.06 15.51
CA ILE A 230 31.29 -11.34 14.56
C ILE A 230 31.17 -12.12 13.24
N MET A 231 32.29 -12.60 12.72
CA MET A 231 32.32 -13.34 11.46
C MET A 231 31.72 -14.76 11.58
N ASP A 232 31.90 -15.43 12.72
CA ASP A 232 31.26 -16.71 13.01
C ASP A 232 29.72 -16.57 12.97
N TYR A 233 29.18 -15.47 13.52
CA TYR A 233 27.74 -15.16 13.42
C TYR A 233 27.29 -14.90 11.97
N TYR A 234 28.10 -14.18 11.19
CA TYR A 234 27.80 -13.92 9.78
C TYR A 234 27.73 -15.22 8.99
N GLU A 235 28.77 -16.06 9.04
CA GLU A 235 28.84 -17.32 8.28
C GLU A 235 27.77 -18.32 8.75
N LYS A 236 27.40 -18.31 10.04
CA LYS A 236 26.30 -19.14 10.56
C LYS A 236 24.94 -18.82 9.90
N TYR A 237 24.64 -17.54 9.66
CA TYR A 237 23.31 -17.11 9.19
C TYR A 237 23.24 -16.78 7.70
N LYS A 238 24.38 -16.52 7.05
CA LYS A 238 24.51 -16.26 5.61
C LYS A 238 23.82 -17.29 4.70
N PRO A 239 23.83 -18.62 4.98
CA PRO A 239 23.10 -19.58 4.16
C PRO A 239 21.57 -19.37 4.12
N ARG A 240 21.02 -18.71 5.15
CA ARG A 240 19.57 -18.43 5.26
C ARG A 240 19.15 -17.14 4.53
N MET A 241 20.05 -16.55 3.73
CA MET A 241 19.78 -15.31 3.03
C MET A 241 18.62 -15.44 2.02
N ASN A 242 18.50 -16.58 1.32
CA ASN A 242 17.38 -16.85 0.43
C ASN A 242 16.04 -16.91 1.19
N GLU A 243 16.02 -17.55 2.36
CA GLU A 243 14.83 -17.59 3.23
C GLU A 243 14.42 -16.18 3.65
N LEU A 244 15.40 -15.34 4.06
CA LEU A 244 15.14 -13.96 4.44
C LEU A 244 14.62 -13.13 3.27
N GLU A 245 15.21 -13.28 2.08
CA GLU A 245 14.76 -12.59 0.88
C GLU A 245 13.32 -12.98 0.53
N ALA A 246 13.02 -14.28 0.52
CA ALA A 246 11.68 -14.80 0.25
C ALA A 246 10.66 -14.27 1.27
N PHE A 247 11.02 -14.28 2.55
CA PHE A 247 10.18 -13.79 3.63
C PHE A 247 9.91 -12.29 3.53
N ASN A 248 10.94 -11.50 3.18
CA ASN A 248 10.77 -10.07 2.93
C ASN A 248 9.91 -9.80 1.70
N MET A 249 10.06 -10.59 0.63
CA MET A 249 9.18 -10.47 -0.54
C MET A 249 7.72 -10.75 -0.18
N LEU A 250 7.44 -11.79 0.61
CA LEU A 250 6.09 -12.09 1.10
C LEU A 250 5.47 -10.89 1.86
N LYS A 251 6.26 -10.21 2.69
CA LYS A 251 5.81 -8.99 3.39
C LYS A 251 5.56 -7.82 2.44
N VAL A 252 6.47 -7.60 1.48
CA VAL A 252 6.34 -6.50 0.52
C VAL A 252 5.09 -6.69 -0.33
N VAL A 253 4.80 -7.90 -0.78
CA VAL A 253 3.59 -8.15 -1.56
C VAL A 253 2.32 -8.02 -0.73
N LEU A 254 2.34 -8.22 0.59
CA LEU A 254 1.18 -7.96 1.46
C LEU A 254 0.89 -6.47 1.69
N ALA A 255 1.87 -5.58 1.52
CA ALA A 255 1.71 -4.16 1.84
C ALA A 255 0.52 -3.47 1.13
N PRO A 256 0.24 -3.71 -0.17
CA PRO A 256 -0.96 -3.20 -0.83
C PRO A 256 -2.29 -3.68 -0.21
N CYS A 257 -2.34 -4.87 0.37
CA CYS A 257 -3.54 -5.35 1.07
C CYS A 257 -3.77 -4.59 2.38
N ILE A 258 -2.69 -4.28 3.11
CA ILE A 258 -2.75 -3.45 4.33
C ILE A 258 -3.17 -2.01 3.97
N GLU A 259 -2.63 -1.46 2.89
CA GLU A 259 -3.08 -0.16 2.36
C GLU A 259 -4.58 -0.19 2.03
N THR A 260 -5.05 -1.25 1.37
CA THR A 260 -6.47 -1.43 1.04
C THR A 260 -7.33 -1.52 2.28
N LEU A 261 -6.88 -2.22 3.32
CA LEU A 261 -7.58 -2.33 4.60
C LEU A 261 -7.82 -0.95 5.21
N ILE A 262 -6.77 -0.14 5.28
CA ILE A 262 -6.83 1.22 5.85
C ILE A 262 -7.77 2.10 5.00
N LEU A 263 -7.65 2.06 3.67
CA LEU A 263 -8.46 2.89 2.78
C LEU A 263 -9.95 2.51 2.84
N LEU A 264 -10.26 1.21 2.88
CA LEU A 264 -11.63 0.71 3.03
C LEU A 264 -12.23 1.08 4.38
N ASP A 265 -11.49 0.90 5.47
CA ASP A 265 -11.94 1.29 6.82
C ASP A 265 -12.36 2.77 6.85
N ARG A 266 -11.50 3.66 6.33
CA ARG A 266 -11.79 5.09 6.26
C ARG A 266 -12.95 5.43 5.33
N LEU A 267 -13.08 4.73 4.20
CA LEU A 267 -14.21 4.94 3.28
C LEU A 267 -15.53 4.49 3.90
N CYS A 268 -15.55 3.33 4.58
CA CYS A 268 -16.70 2.82 5.31
C CYS A 268 -17.13 3.80 6.40
N TYR A 269 -16.19 4.27 7.22
CA TYR A 269 -16.44 5.27 8.25
C TYR A 269 -17.15 6.51 7.70
N LEU A 270 -16.70 7.03 6.55
CA LEU A 270 -17.32 8.20 5.91
C LEU A 270 -18.73 7.92 5.38
N LYS A 271 -18.99 6.71 4.86
CA LYS A 271 -20.32 6.30 4.38
C LYS A 271 -21.31 6.06 5.52
N GLU A 272 -20.83 5.81 6.73
CA GLU A 272 -21.66 5.69 7.93
C GLU A 272 -22.10 7.04 8.49
N GLN A 273 -21.43 8.14 8.13
CA GLN A 273 -21.75 9.46 8.66
C GLN A 273 -23.02 10.05 8.03
N GLU A 274 -23.98 10.45 8.86
CA GLU A 274 -25.24 11.05 8.41
C GLU A 274 -25.08 12.39 7.68
N ASN A 275 -24.00 13.13 7.97
CA ASN A 275 -23.72 14.45 7.39
C ASN A 275 -22.94 14.39 6.06
N ILE A 276 -22.59 13.19 5.58
CA ILE A 276 -21.91 12.99 4.30
C ILE A 276 -22.97 12.67 3.23
N ALA A 277 -22.93 13.43 2.13
CA ALA A 277 -23.80 13.22 0.97
C ALA A 277 -23.18 12.23 -0.02
N TRP A 278 -21.85 12.25 -0.15
CA TRP A 278 -21.12 11.43 -1.10
C TRP A 278 -19.69 11.19 -0.61
N SER A 279 -19.16 9.99 -0.84
CA SER A 279 -17.76 9.67 -0.61
C SER A 279 -17.24 8.60 -1.56
N ALA A 280 -15.99 8.74 -2.00
CA ALA A 280 -15.34 7.83 -2.92
C ALA A 280 -13.84 7.69 -2.63
N LEU A 281 -13.29 6.52 -2.97
CA LEU A 281 -11.85 6.33 -3.16
C LEU A 281 -11.51 6.61 -4.62
N VAL A 282 -10.53 7.45 -4.88
CA VAL A 282 -10.16 7.94 -6.21
C VAL A 282 -8.68 7.70 -6.45
N LYS A 283 -8.35 7.17 -7.62
CA LYS A 283 -6.96 7.07 -8.08
C LYS A 283 -6.55 8.38 -8.75
N LEU A 284 -5.94 9.28 -7.98
CA LEU A 284 -5.56 10.62 -8.43
C LEU A 284 -4.34 10.63 -9.34
N PHE A 285 -3.28 9.91 -8.97
CA PHE A 285 -2.01 9.99 -9.69
C PHE A 285 -1.71 8.72 -10.48
N ASP A 286 -0.86 8.88 -11.50
CA ASP A 286 -0.18 7.76 -12.13
C ASP A 286 0.75 7.10 -11.08
N PRO A 287 0.54 5.81 -10.72
CA PRO A 287 1.35 5.12 -9.72
C PRO A 287 2.83 5.03 -10.11
N VAL A 288 3.17 5.12 -11.40
CA VAL A 288 4.57 5.12 -11.88
C VAL A 288 5.26 6.46 -11.53
N LYS A 289 4.53 7.57 -11.64
CA LYS A 289 5.05 8.92 -11.37
C LYS A 289 4.97 9.28 -9.89
N SER A 290 3.85 8.95 -9.25
CA SER A 290 3.66 9.11 -7.82
C SER A 290 3.06 7.85 -7.19
N PRO A 291 3.87 7.07 -6.43
CA PRO A 291 3.41 5.82 -5.82
C PRO A 291 2.34 6.03 -4.73
N ARG A 292 2.14 7.25 -4.23
CA ARG A 292 1.04 7.59 -3.31
C ARG A 292 -0.11 8.17 -4.10
N CYS A 293 -0.85 7.31 -4.80
CA CYS A 293 -1.76 7.72 -5.86
C CYS A 293 -3.25 7.75 -5.51
N TYR A 294 -3.66 7.33 -4.30
CA TYR A 294 -5.06 7.30 -3.91
C TYR A 294 -5.45 8.47 -3.02
N ALA A 295 -6.70 8.90 -3.14
CA ALA A 295 -7.33 9.83 -2.20
C ALA A 295 -8.75 9.41 -1.88
N ILE A 296 -9.16 9.68 -0.65
CA ILE A 296 -10.55 9.56 -0.22
C ILE A 296 -11.14 10.96 -0.28
N ILE A 297 -12.22 11.11 -1.04
CA ILE A 297 -12.93 12.38 -1.19
C ILE A 297 -14.32 12.20 -0.61
N ALA A 298 -14.77 13.16 0.19
CA ALA A 298 -16.12 13.19 0.72
C ALA A 298 -16.71 14.59 0.63
N LEU A 299 -18.01 14.64 0.34
CA LEU A 299 -18.80 15.86 0.26
C LEU A 299 -19.87 15.80 1.35
N LYS A 300 -19.93 16.85 2.16
CA LYS A 300 -20.97 17.01 3.18
C LYS A 300 -22.31 17.35 2.53
N LYS A 301 -23.40 16.97 3.19
CA LYS A 301 -24.75 17.48 2.85
C LYS A 301 -24.75 18.99 2.99
N GLN A 302 -25.33 19.68 2.02
CA GLN A 302 -25.61 21.11 2.15
C GLN A 302 -26.66 21.26 3.27
N GLN A 303 -26.35 22.08 4.27
CA GLN A 303 -27.30 22.52 5.29
C GLN A 303 -28.20 23.60 4.72
#